data_AF-A0A7J8G1B1-F1
#
_entry.id   AF-A0A7J8G1B1-F1
#
_cell.length_a   1.000
_cell.length_b   1.000
_cell.length_c   1.000
_cell.angle_alpha   90.00
_cell.angle_beta   90.00
_cell.angle_gamma   90.00
#
_symmetry.space_group_name_H-M   'P 1'
#
loop_
_entity.id
_entity.type
_entity.pdbx_description
1 polymer ?
#
loop_
_entity_poly.entity_id
_entity_poly.type
_entity_poly.pdbx_seq_one_letter_code
_entity_poly.pdbx_strand_id
1 'polypeptide(L)'
;MFADLDYDIEEDKLGIPTVPGKVTLQKDAQNLIGISIGGGAQYCPCLYIVQVFDNTPAALDGTVAAGDEITGVNGRSIKGKTKVEVAKMIQEVKRGWRGRSPGPIPPHLR
;
A
#
# COMPACT_ATOMS: atom_id res chain seq x y z
N MET A 1 36.08 20.20 -33.18
CA MET A 1 36.15 18.81 -32.71
C MET A 1 35.64 18.77 -31.28
N PHE A 2 34.33 18.68 -31.11
CA PHE A 2 33.69 18.26 -29.86
C PHE A 2 32.53 17.42 -30.34
N ALA A 3 32.71 16.10 -30.35
CA ALA A 3 31.68 15.18 -30.75
C ALA A 3 30.58 15.22 -29.69
N ASP A 4 29.37 15.54 -30.13
CA ASP A 4 28.13 15.41 -29.38
C ASP A 4 28.02 13.97 -28.86
N LEU A 5 28.34 13.78 -27.57
CA LEU A 5 28.04 12.56 -26.85
C LEU A 5 26.55 12.60 -26.52
N ASP A 6 25.73 12.16 -27.47
CA ASP A 6 24.34 11.82 -27.23
C ASP A 6 24.31 10.62 -26.26
N TYR A 7 24.30 10.93 -24.96
CA TYR A 7 23.98 9.97 -23.91
C TYR A 7 22.49 9.67 -24.05
N ASP A 8 22.14 8.67 -24.85
CA ASP A 8 20.82 8.04 -24.83
C ASP A 8 20.60 7.45 -23.43
N ILE A 9 19.96 8.24 -22.56
CA ILE A 9 19.45 7.76 -21.27
C ILE A 9 18.28 6.84 -21.61
N GLU A 10 18.55 5.56 -21.79
CA GLU A 10 17.49 4.56 -21.80
C GLU A 10 16.77 4.64 -20.46
N GLU A 11 15.56 5.22 -20.47
CA GLU A 11 14.68 5.17 -19.32
C GLU A 11 14.52 3.71 -18.91
N ASP A 12 14.95 3.38 -17.68
CA ASP A 12 14.76 2.06 -17.11
C ASP A 12 13.25 1.81 -16.93
N LYS A 13 12.60 1.31 -18.00
CA LYS A 13 11.19 0.93 -18.02
C LYS A 13 10.94 -0.38 -17.27
N LEU A 14 11.97 -0.98 -16.69
CA LEU A 14 11.86 -2.12 -15.77
C LEU A 14 11.60 -1.59 -14.35
N GLY A 15 10.55 -0.78 -14.20
CA GLY A 15 9.97 -0.58 -12.88
C GLY A 15 9.77 -1.95 -12.25
N ILE A 16 10.22 -2.12 -11.00
CA ILE A 16 10.08 -3.37 -10.24
C ILE A 16 8.66 -3.88 -10.48
N PRO A 17 8.45 -5.10 -11.00
CA PRO A 17 7.11 -5.60 -11.28
C PRO A 17 6.37 -5.75 -9.95
N THR A 18 5.65 -4.71 -9.54
CA THR A 18 4.82 -4.73 -8.35
C THR A 18 3.58 -5.55 -8.69
N VAL A 19 3.58 -6.81 -8.28
CA VAL A 19 2.40 -7.65 -8.43
C VAL A 19 1.33 -7.11 -7.47
N PRO A 20 0.18 -6.61 -7.96
CA PRO A 20 -0.86 -6.10 -7.08
C PRO A 20 -1.39 -7.25 -6.22
N GLY A 21 -1.25 -7.09 -4.91
CA GLY A 21 -1.69 -8.06 -3.91
C GLY A 21 -2.80 -7.52 -3.01
N LYS A 22 -3.42 -8.43 -2.25
CA LYS A 22 -4.32 -8.08 -1.15
C LYS A 22 -4.08 -9.05 0.00
N VAL A 23 -3.88 -8.51 1.19
CA VAL A 23 -3.79 -9.26 2.44
C VAL A 23 -4.96 -8.91 3.35
N THR A 24 -5.44 -9.86 4.15
CA THR A 24 -6.47 -9.63 5.18
C THR A 24 -5.90 -10.01 6.54
N LEU A 25 -5.54 -9.00 7.33
CA LEU A 25 -4.91 -9.19 8.64
C LEU A 25 -5.93 -9.07 9.78
N GLN A 26 -5.78 -9.91 10.79
CA GLN A 26 -6.50 -9.75 12.05
C GLN A 26 -5.66 -8.93 13.01
N LYS A 27 -6.26 -7.90 13.61
CA LYS A 27 -5.58 -7.05 14.58
C LYS A 27 -5.28 -7.79 15.88
N ASP A 28 -4.11 -7.52 16.44
CA ASP A 28 -3.68 -8.03 17.74
C ASP A 28 -4.50 -7.46 18.91
N ALA A 29 -4.12 -7.83 20.14
CA ALA A 29 -4.77 -7.35 21.36
C ALA A 29 -4.62 -5.83 21.58
N GLN A 30 -3.64 -5.19 20.94
CA GLN A 30 -3.36 -3.76 21.00
C GLN A 30 -4.05 -2.97 19.87
N ASN A 31 -4.91 -3.63 19.08
CA ASN A 31 -5.58 -3.04 17.91
C ASN A 31 -4.61 -2.62 16.78
N LEU A 32 -3.46 -3.30 16.68
CA LEU A 32 -2.42 -3.07 15.67
C LEU A 32 -2.33 -4.24 14.69
N ILE A 33 -1.86 -3.94 13.47
CA ILE A 33 -1.49 -4.95 12.47
C ILE A 33 0.03 -5.12 12.34
N GLY A 34 0.82 -4.16 12.85
CA GLY A 34 2.28 -4.28 12.90
C GLY A 34 3.07 -3.75 11.71
N ILE A 35 2.62 -2.65 11.10
CA ILE A 35 3.37 -1.94 10.06
C ILE A 35 3.55 -0.47 10.42
N SER A 36 4.61 0.16 9.91
CA SER A 36 4.76 1.61 9.85
C SER A 36 4.55 2.12 8.43
N ILE A 37 3.93 3.29 8.29
CA ILE A 37 3.53 3.86 7.00
C ILE A 37 4.36 5.11 6.71
N GLY A 38 5.02 5.12 5.55
CA GLY A 38 5.76 6.25 5.01
C GLY A 38 4.99 6.98 3.91
N GLY A 39 5.52 8.13 3.49
CA GLY A 39 4.94 8.93 2.41
C GLY A 39 3.72 9.76 2.80
N GLY A 40 2.83 9.99 1.83
CA GLY A 40 1.65 10.85 1.98
C GLY A 40 2.00 12.32 2.23
N ALA A 41 3.06 12.81 1.59
CA ALA A 41 3.56 14.19 1.67
C ALA A 41 3.58 14.84 0.27
N GLN A 42 3.77 16.16 0.20
CA GLN A 42 3.68 16.92 -1.06
C GLN A 42 4.62 16.41 -2.17
N TYR A 43 5.82 15.97 -1.81
CA TYR A 43 6.81 15.43 -2.76
C TYR A 43 6.84 13.90 -2.82
N CYS A 44 6.05 13.22 -1.98
CA CYS A 44 5.93 11.76 -1.95
C CYS A 44 4.46 11.41 -1.70
N PRO A 45 3.60 11.53 -2.73
CA PRO A 45 2.16 11.35 -2.58
C PRO A 45 1.74 9.89 -2.38
N CYS A 46 2.60 8.93 -2.75
CA CYS A 46 2.37 7.51 -2.50
C CYS A 46 2.53 7.17 -1.02
N LEU A 47 1.87 6.11 -0.59
CA LEU A 47 1.96 5.57 0.77
C LEU A 47 2.54 4.17 0.68
N TYR A 48 3.51 3.86 1.52
CA TYR A 48 4.21 2.58 1.48
C TYR A 48 4.57 2.10 2.88
N ILE A 49 4.87 0.80 3.00
CA ILE A 49 5.32 0.18 4.24
C ILE A 49 6.79 0.54 4.47
N VAL A 50 7.09 1.20 5.58
CA VAL A 50 8.48 1.52 5.97
C VAL A 50 9.09 0.35 6.72
N GLN A 51 8.33 -0.28 7.59
CA GLN A 51 8.78 -1.40 8.41
C GLN A 51 7.60 -2.33 8.74
N VAL A 52 7.89 -3.62 8.78
CA VAL A 52 7.03 -4.64 9.39
C VAL A 52 7.67 -5.01 10.73
N PHE A 53 6.90 -4.93 11.82
CA PHE A 53 7.40 -5.20 13.17
C PHE A 53 7.31 -6.70 13.48
N ASP A 54 8.35 -7.25 14.13
CA ASP A 54 8.37 -8.65 14.54
C ASP A 54 7.23 -8.98 15.52
N ASN A 55 6.80 -10.24 15.54
CA ASN A 55 5.73 -10.74 16.41
C ASN A 55 4.38 -10.03 16.24
N THR A 56 4.12 -9.49 15.04
CA THR A 56 2.85 -8.84 14.71
C THR A 56 2.07 -9.62 13.64
N PRO A 57 0.76 -9.35 13.48
CA PRO A 57 -0.04 -10.01 12.46
C PRO A 57 0.53 -9.90 11.04
N ALA A 58 1.07 -8.75 10.66
CA ALA A 58 1.70 -8.55 9.35
C ALA A 58 2.97 -9.41 9.18
N ALA A 59 3.83 -9.48 10.20
CA ALA A 59 5.03 -10.32 10.17
C ALA A 59 4.70 -11.82 10.11
N LEU A 60 3.66 -12.25 10.85
CA LEU A 60 3.24 -13.66 10.88
C LEU A 60 2.59 -14.12 9.57
N ASP A 61 1.86 -13.21 8.90
CA ASP A 61 1.27 -13.47 7.59
C ASP A 61 2.36 -13.52 6.49
N GLY A 62 3.34 -12.61 6.55
CA GLY A 62 4.51 -12.62 5.67
C GLY A 62 4.25 -12.18 4.22
N THR A 63 3.02 -11.82 3.86
CA THR A 63 2.69 -11.37 2.49
C THR A 63 3.26 -9.98 2.19
N VAL A 64 3.36 -9.11 3.19
CA VAL A 64 3.78 -7.72 3.02
C VAL A 64 5.19 -7.47 3.56
N ALA A 65 5.93 -6.59 2.91
CA ALA A 65 7.30 -6.24 3.27
C ALA A 65 7.54 -4.72 3.22
N ALA A 66 8.68 -4.28 3.76
CA ALA A 66 9.12 -2.90 3.62
C ALA A 66 9.36 -2.57 2.13
N GLY A 67 8.85 -1.41 1.70
CA GLY A 67 8.87 -0.97 0.30
C GLY A 67 7.54 -1.19 -0.44
N ASP A 68 6.64 -2.04 0.05
CA ASP A 68 5.36 -2.29 -0.61
C ASP A 68 4.46 -1.05 -0.57
N GLU A 69 3.87 -0.72 -1.72
CA GLU A 69 2.91 0.37 -1.83
C GLU A 69 1.53 -0.02 -1.28
N ILE A 70 0.96 0.84 -0.44
CA ILE A 70 -0.40 0.70 0.05
C ILE A 70 -1.31 1.51 -0.86
N THR A 71 -2.19 0.82 -1.59
CA THR A 71 -3.10 1.44 -2.55
C THR A 71 -4.53 1.57 -2.03
N GLY A 72 -4.90 0.77 -1.02
CA GLY A 72 -6.23 0.80 -0.41
C GLY A 72 -6.32 0.08 0.92
N VAL A 73 -7.34 0.44 1.71
CA VAL A 73 -7.69 -0.20 2.98
C VAL A 73 -9.14 -0.65 2.89
N ASN A 74 -9.41 -1.94 3.15
CA ASN A 74 -10.76 -2.50 3.13
C ASN A 74 -11.56 -2.21 1.83
N GLY A 75 -10.86 -2.23 0.69
CA GLY A 75 -11.44 -1.96 -0.64
C GLY A 75 -11.72 -0.48 -0.93
N ARG A 76 -11.29 0.45 -0.05
CA ARG A 76 -11.33 1.90 -0.31
C ARG A 76 -9.96 2.38 -0.75
N SER A 77 -9.91 3.11 -1.86
CA SER A 77 -8.68 3.77 -2.28
C SER A 77 -8.25 4.82 -1.25
N ILE A 78 -6.94 4.93 -1.06
CA ILE A 78 -6.31 5.91 -0.16
C ILE A 78 -5.52 6.98 -0.93
N LYS A 79 -5.73 7.09 -2.25
CA LYS A 79 -5.08 8.11 -3.08
C LYS A 79 -5.38 9.51 -2.53
N GLY A 80 -4.33 10.33 -2.36
CA GLY A 80 -4.44 11.70 -1.83
C GLY A 80 -4.65 11.78 -0.32
N LYS A 81 -4.59 10.65 0.40
CA LYS A 81 -4.63 10.63 1.86
C LYS A 81 -3.24 10.77 2.45
N THR A 82 -3.19 11.39 3.62
CA THR A 82 -1.97 11.45 4.43
C THR A 82 -1.75 10.13 5.16
N LYS A 83 -0.51 9.84 5.56
CA LYS A 83 -0.18 8.68 6.39
C LYS A 83 -1.01 8.61 7.69
N VAL A 84 -1.35 9.76 8.26
CA VAL A 84 -2.15 9.87 9.50
C VAL A 84 -3.59 9.44 9.24
N GLU A 85 -4.19 9.88 8.14
CA GLU A 85 -5.55 9.48 7.76
C GLU A 85 -5.64 7.97 7.48
N VAL A 86 -4.63 7.40 6.82
CA VAL A 86 -4.60 5.96 6.52
C VAL A 86 -4.38 5.13 7.79
N ALA A 87 -3.46 5.56 8.67
CA ALA A 87 -3.28 4.92 9.98
C ALA A 87 -4.58 4.93 10.79
N LYS A 88 -5.28 6.08 10.82
CA LYS A 88 -6.59 6.20 11.47
C LYS A 88 -7.62 5.27 10.83
N MET A 89 -7.69 5.21 9.51
CA MET A 89 -8.61 4.31 8.79
C MET A 89 -8.38 2.84 9.17
N ILE A 90 -7.12 2.41 9.26
CA ILE A 90 -6.76 1.06 9.70
C ILE A 90 -7.18 0.87 11.17
N GLN A 91 -6.90 1.82 12.06
CA GLN A 91 -7.24 1.74 13.48
C GLN A 91 -8.75 1.69 13.75
N GLU A 92 -9.56 2.37 12.95
CA GLU A 92 -11.02 2.42 13.07
C GLU A 92 -11.71 1.11 12.64
N VAL A 93 -11.03 0.23 11.90
CA VAL A 93 -11.58 -1.07 11.51
C VAL A 93 -11.85 -1.92 12.75
N LYS A 94 -13.12 -2.18 13.05
CA LYS A 94 -13.50 -3.06 14.17
C LYS A 94 -13.15 -4.52 13.88
N ARG A 95 -12.85 -5.27 14.93
CA ARG A 95 -12.76 -6.74 14.87
C ARG A 95 -14.07 -7.30 14.30
N GLY A 96 -13.97 -8.22 13.32
CA GLY A 96 -15.12 -8.82 12.65
C GLY A 96 -15.56 -8.18 11.33
N TRP A 97 -14.76 -7.29 10.73
CA TRP A 97 -15.01 -6.79 9.38
C TRP A 97 -15.02 -7.94 8.35
N ARG A 98 -16.21 -8.37 7.95
CA ARG A 98 -16.44 -9.36 6.88
C ARG A 98 -16.72 -8.59 5.61
N GLY A 99 -15.66 -8.18 4.92
CA GLY A 99 -15.69 -7.20 3.83
C GLY A 99 -16.97 -7.17 3.02
N ARG A 100 -17.51 -5.97 2.78
CA ARG A 100 -18.64 -5.82 1.86
C ARG A 100 -18.26 -6.50 0.55
N SER A 101 -19.05 -7.47 0.11
CA SER A 101 -18.92 -8.02 -1.24
C SER A 101 -18.88 -6.83 -2.20
N PRO A 102 -17.98 -6.81 -3.20
CA PRO A 102 -18.12 -5.85 -4.28
C PRO A 102 -19.54 -6.03 -4.82
N GLY A 103 -20.31 -4.95 -4.84
CA GLY A 103 -21.62 -4.97 -5.49
C GLY A 103 -21.46 -5.43 -6.94
N PRO A 104 -22.55 -5.88 -7.60
CA PRO A 104 -22.48 -6.26 -9.00
C PRO A 104 -21.77 -5.18 -9.83
N ILE A 105 -20.87 -5.60 -10.73
CA ILE A 105 -20.17 -4.69 -11.64
C ILE A 105 -21.25 -3.92 -12.40
N PRO A 106 -21.23 -2.57 -12.39
CA PRO A 106 -22.21 -1.78 -13.12
C PRO A 106 -22.18 -2.17 -14.62
N PRO A 107 -23.33 -2.29 -15.29
CA PRO A 107 -23.40 -2.76 -16.68
C PRO A 107 -22.64 -1.86 -17.67
N HIS A 108 -22.31 -0.62 -17.31
CA HIS A 108 -21.52 0.30 -18.13
C HIS A 108 -20.00 0.09 -18.01
N LEU A 109 -19.55 -0.82 -17.14
CA LEU A 109 -18.14 -1.19 -16.91
C LEU A 109 -17.84 -2.62 -17.40
N ARG A 110 -18.68 -3.17 -18.30
CA ARG A 110 -18.55 -4.52 -18.87
C ARG A 110 -18.05 -4.48 -20.31
#